data_AF-A0A973SJ72-F1
#
_entry.id   AF-A0A973SJ72-F1
#
_cell.length_a   1.000
_cell.length_b   1.000
_cell.length_c   1.000
_cell.angle_alpha   90.00
_cell.angle_beta   90.00
_cell.angle_gamma   90.00
#
_symmetry.space_group_name_H-M   'P 1'
#
loop_
_entity.id
_entity.type
_entity.pdbx_description
1 polymer ?
#
loop_
_entity_poly.entity_id
_entity_poly.type
_entity_poly.pdbx_seq_one_letter_code
_entity_poly.pdbx_strand_id
1 'polypeptide(L)' 'MSEGAQIRVVHGNPTDEEIAAVVTVLAAASVAATQSRSDNDQRGTGVRSGWTARERGVRTPLRPGPGGWRASAFPPAH' A
#
# COMPACT_ATOMS: atom_id res chain seq x y z
N MET A 1 2.03 27.98 -2.92
CA MET A 1 1.33 26.79 -3.42
C MET A 1 1.31 25.79 -2.28
N SER A 2 0.16 25.54 -1.67
CA SER A 2 0.07 24.60 -0.55
C SER A 2 0.32 23.19 -1.07
N GLU A 3 1.51 22.65 -0.82
CA GLU A 3 1.83 21.27 -1.19
C GLU A 3 1.33 20.36 -0.06
N GLY A 4 0.03 20.08 -0.09
CA GLY A 4 -0.59 19.02 0.72
C GLY A 4 -0.69 17.75 -0.11
N ALA A 5 -0.51 16.58 0.52
CA ALA A 5 -0.72 15.30 -0.15
C ALA A 5 -2.17 15.20 -0.67
N GLN A 6 -2.34 15.01 -1.98
CA GLN A 6 -3.65 14.81 -2.61
C GLN A 6 -3.89 13.33 -2.95
N ILE A 7 -5.08 12.83 -2.62
CA ILE A 7 -5.53 11.46 -2.92
C ILE A 7 -6.73 11.53 -3.87
N ARG A 8 -6.72 10.69 -4.92
CA ARG A 8 -7.81 10.62 -5.90
C ARG A 8 -8.31 9.18 -6.04
N VAL A 9 -9.62 8.99 -5.91
CA VAL A 9 -10.29 7.73 -6.25
C VAL A 9 -10.36 7.63 -7.78
N VAL A 10 -9.77 6.58 -8.35
CA VAL A 10 -9.71 6.36 -9.81
C VAL A 10 -10.78 5.40 -10.32
N HIS A 11 -11.39 4.61 -9.43
CA HIS A 11 -12.44 3.65 -9.74
C HIS A 11 -13.29 3.36 -8.50
N GLY A 12 -14.56 2.97 -8.69
CA GLY A 12 -15.53 2.70 -7.62
C GLY A 12 -16.26 3.96 -7.13
N ASN A 13 -17.20 3.76 -6.21
CA ASN A 13 -17.94 4.83 -5.53
C ASN A 13 -17.97 4.53 -4.02
N PRO A 14 -16.85 4.77 -3.30
CA PRO A 14 -16.75 4.43 -1.89
C PRO A 14 -17.70 5.29 -1.05
N THR A 15 -18.15 4.75 0.08
CA THR A 15 -18.94 5.53 1.03
C THR A 15 -18.05 6.47 1.85
N ASP A 16 -18.66 7.44 2.52
CA ASP A 16 -17.95 8.39 3.37
C ASP A 16 -17.22 7.68 4.52
N GLU A 17 -17.81 6.60 5.06
CA GLU A 17 -17.20 5.76 6.11
C GLU A 17 -15.94 5.05 5.61
N GLU A 18 -15.95 4.53 4.38
CA GLU A 18 -14.79 3.88 3.78
C GLU A 18 -13.66 4.88 3.52
N ILE A 19 -14.01 6.08 3.03
CA ILE A 19 -13.04 7.18 2.86
C ILE A 19 -12.43 7.54 4.20
N ALA A 20 -13.25 7.72 5.25
CA ALA A 20 -12.78 8.03 6.59
C ALA A 20 -11.83 6.95 7.12
N ALA A 21 -12.19 5.67 6.97
CA ALA A 21 -11.37 4.56 7.42
C ALA A 21 -9.98 4.57 6.74
N VAL A 22 -9.91 4.75 5.42
CA VAL A 22 -8.64 4.80 4.68
C VAL A 22 -7.79 6.00 5.12
N VAL A 23 -8.41 7.17 5.28
CA VAL A 23 -7.70 8.38 5.75
C VAL A 23 -7.14 8.19 7.16
N THR A 24 -7.92 7.59 8.08
CA THR A 24 -7.47 7.30 9.44
C THR A 24 -6.26 6.37 9.45
N VAL A 25 -6.28 5.30 8.64
CA VAL A 25 -5.15 4.37 8.53
C VAL A 25 -3.92 5.09 7.97
N LEU A 26 -4.07 5.92 6.95
CA LEU A 26 -2.96 6.67 6.37
C LEU A 26 -2.36 7.69 7.36
N ALA A 27 -3.21 8.37 8.13
CA ALA A 27 -2.76 9.29 9.19
C ALA A 27 -2.00 8.54 10.30
N ALA A 28 -2.50 7.38 10.74
CA ALA A 28 -1.79 6.56 11.72
C ALA A 28 -0.43 6.08 11.19
N ALA A 29 -0.37 5.64 9.92
CA ALA A 29 0.86 5.21 9.28
C ALA A 29 1.89 6.35 9.13
N SER A 30 1.45 7.57 8.80
CA SER A 30 2.34 8.73 8.66
C SER A 30 2.95 9.16 10.00
N VAL A 31 2.16 9.09 11.08
CA VAL A 31 2.64 9.31 12.45
C VAL A 31 3.67 8.25 12.84
N ALA A 32 3.38 6.97 12.60
CA ALA A 32 4.31 5.86 12.88
C ALA A 32 5.63 6.00 12.08
N ALA A 33 5.55 6.37 10.81
CA ALA A 33 6.72 6.61 9.97
C ALA A 33 7.58 7.78 10.47
N THR A 34 6.96 8.81 11.05
CA THR A 34 7.68 9.96 11.61
C THR A 34 8.38 9.59 12.92
N GLN A 35 7.70 8.86 13.81
CA GLN A 35 8.29 8.36 15.05
C GLN A 35 9.46 7.40 14.80
N SER A 36 9.35 6.53 13.78
CA SER A 36 10.43 5.63 13.40
C SER A 36 11.67 6.35 12.87
N ARG A 37 11.55 7.56 12.30
CA ARG A 37 12.71 8.35 11.86
C ARG A 37 13.51 8.90 13.04
N SER A 38 12.84 9.33 14.11
CA SER A 38 13.50 9.82 15.33
C SER A 38 14.37 8.75 16.01
N ASP A 39 13.99 7.47 15.89
CA ASP A 39 14.73 6.32 16.43
C ASP A 39 15.81 5.78 15.45
N ASN A 40 15.72 6.12 14.15
CA ASN A 40 16.64 5.64 13.12
C ASN A 40 17.94 6.46 13.04
N ASP A 41 17.97 7.69 13.53
CA ASP A 41 19.20 8.49 13.65
C ASP A 41 20.24 7.81 14.56
N GLN A 42 19.83 6.83 15.38
CA GLN A 42 20.71 6.00 16.23
C GLN A 42 20.98 4.60 15.69
N ARG A 43 20.29 4.14 14.65
CA ARG A 43 20.47 2.79 14.10
C ARG A 43 20.31 2.81 12.59
N GLY A 44 21.41 3.12 11.91
CA GLY A 44 21.49 3.14 10.45
C GLY A 44 20.87 1.89 9.81
N THR A 45 20.22 2.11 8.67
CA THR A 45 19.38 1.17 7.88
C THR A 45 17.90 1.19 8.23
N GLY A 46 17.23 2.32 7.97
CA GLY A 46 15.79 2.36 7.78
C GLY A 46 15.33 1.27 6.82
N VAL A 47 14.52 0.34 7.33
CA VAL A 47 13.96 -0.78 6.58
C VAL A 47 13.17 -0.20 5.40
N ARG A 48 13.75 -0.24 4.20
CA ARG A 48 13.01 0.13 2.98
C ARG A 48 11.87 -0.86 2.83
N SER A 49 10.66 -0.35 2.66
CA SER A 49 9.50 -1.23 2.50
C SER A 49 9.77 -2.21 1.37
N GLY A 50 9.43 -3.49 1.58
CA GLY A 50 9.60 -4.54 0.58
C GLY A 50 8.85 -4.28 -0.74
N TRP A 51 8.00 -3.24 -0.76
CA TRP A 51 7.33 -2.74 -1.96
C TRP A 51 8.29 -2.09 -2.96
N THR A 52 9.32 -1.40 -2.46
CA THR A 52 10.34 -0.70 -3.26
C THR A 52 11.62 -1.53 -3.44
N ALA A 53 11.60 -2.79 -3.03
CA ALA A 53 12.76 -3.67 -3.10
C ALA A 53 13.16 -3.87 -4.57
N ARG A 54 14.38 -3.42 -4.90
CA ARG A 54 14.94 -3.43 -6.26
C ARG A 54 14.99 -4.84 -6.87
N GLU A 55 15.15 -5.86 -6.03
CA GLU A 55 15.09 -7.28 -6.40
C GLU A 55 13.79 -7.67 -7.12
N ARG A 56 12.67 -7.01 -6.83
CA ARG A 56 11.39 -7.27 -7.50
C ARG A 56 11.35 -6.78 -8.93
N GLY A 57 12.18 -5.78 -9.29
CA GLY A 57 12.31 -5.31 -10.67
C GLY A 57 13.06 -6.28 -11.59
N VAL A 58 13.84 -7.21 -11.01
CA VAL A 58 14.62 -8.22 -11.74
C VAL A 58 13.90 -9.58 -11.78
N ARG A 59 12.79 -9.74 -11.05
CA ARG A 59 12.02 -10.98 -11.03
C ARG A 59 11.20 -11.16 -12.31
N THR A 60 11.07 -12.41 -12.74
CA THR A 60 10.14 -12.78 -13.82
C THR A 60 8.71 -12.43 -13.40
N PRO A 61 7.96 -11.66 -14.20
CA PRO A 61 6.57 -11.35 -13.90
C PRO A 61 5.73 -12.62 -13.80
N LEU A 62 4.93 -12.74 -12.74
CA LEU A 62 3.90 -13.78 -12.67
C LEU A 62 2.90 -13.52 -13.81
N ARG A 63 2.69 -14.51 -14.69
CA ARG A 63 1.63 -14.44 -15.70
C ARG A 63 0.40 -15.14 -15.14
N PRO A 64 -0.66 -14.38 -14.79
CA PRO A 64 -1.92 -14.99 -14.42
C PRO A 64 -2.47 -15.72 -15.64
N GLY A 65 -2.82 -17.00 -15.49
CA GLY A 65 -3.51 -17.75 -16.52
C GLY A 65 -4.90 -17.16 -16.81
N PRO A 66 -5.53 -17.49 -17.95
CA PRO A 66 -6.92 -17.10 -18.23
C PRO A 66 -7.84 -17.44 -17.05
N GLY A 67 -8.57 -16.45 -16.53
CA GLY A 67 -9.45 -16.62 -15.37
C GLY A 67 -8.75 -16.66 -14.00
N GLY A 68 -7.42 -16.60 -13.93
CA GLY A 68 -6.67 -16.73 -12.67
C GLY A 68 -7.01 -15.67 -11.61
N TRP A 69 -7.26 -14.44 -12.04
CA TRP A 69 -7.73 -13.38 -11.13
C TRP A 69 -9.17 -13.56 -10.67
N ARG A 70 -10.04 -14.12 -11.53
CA ARG A 70 -11.43 -14.39 -11.16
C ARG A 70 -11.53 -15.47 -10.10
N ALA A 71 -10.67 -16.49 -10.17
CA ALA A 71 -10.58 -17.55 -9.17
C ALA A 71 -10.14 -17.06 -7.77
N SER A 72 -9.50 -15.88 -7.66
CA SER A 72 -9.17 -15.28 -6.36
C SER A 72 -10.38 -14.62 -5.68
N ALA A 73 -11.39 -14.22 -6.46
CA ALA A 73 -12.57 -13.52 -5.97
C ALA A 73 -13.75 -14.47 -5.66
N PHE A 74 -13.64 -15.75 -6.03
CA PHE A 74 -14.67 -16.76 -5.78
C PHE A 74 -14.03 -18.00 -5.13
N PRO A 75 -14.55 -18.49 -3.98
CA PRO A 75 -14.09 -19.74 -3.41
C PRO A 75 -14.35 -20.91 -4.40
N PRO A 76 -13.48 -21.94 -4.43
CA PRO A 76 -13.72 -23.10 -5.28
C PRO A 76 -15.06 -23.73 -4.88
N ALA A 77 -15.93 -23.96 -5.87
CA ALA A 77 -17.16 -24.72 -5.64
C ALA A 77 -16.76 -26.16 -5.26
N HIS A 78 -17.20 -26.59 -4.07
CA HIS A 78 -17.17 -27.98 -3.64
C HIS A 78 -18.48 -28.67 -4.02
#